data_AF-A0A6H9XVN2-F1
#
_entry.id   AF-A0A6H9XVN2-F1
#
_cell.length_a   1.000
_cell.length_b   1.000
_cell.length_c   1.000
_cell.angle_alpha   90.00
_cell.angle_beta   90.00
_cell.angle_gamma   90.00
#
_symmetry.space_group_name_H-M   'P 1'
#
loop_
_entity.id
_entity.type
_entity.pdbx_description
1 polymer ?
#
loop_
_entity_poly.entity_id
_entity_poly.type
_entity_poly.pdbx_seq_one_letter_code
_entity_poly.pdbx_strand_id
1 'polypeptide(L)'
;MNQYLIDTEFAVQNLFELATSEELQLQALTENLRLKEAEFRVHHWGFQTSDLNDDFSDAYVMVAFGRAAMASQEAERLRGEVATLQASIGTHQHAVQAIAGAILQIAKQGISLFYGSREAAPTGRMLGSLPVRDVIWQARNQSMHYEEGAFGKPVCDLFTKLEQEQGPQFSLVNHPVQNRAKQIIDVLGWSDYGNYMQDMQVLLP
;
A
#
# COMPACT_ATOMS: atom_id res chain seq x y z
N MET A 1 17.64 -3.78 -27.75
CA MET A 1 17.23 -3.65 -26.34
C MET A 1 18.45 -3.19 -25.55
N ASN A 2 18.32 -2.14 -24.74
CA ASN A 2 19.45 -1.59 -23.97
C ASN A 2 20.03 -2.66 -23.01
N GLN A 3 21.35 -2.75 -22.89
CA GLN A 3 22.03 -3.77 -22.08
C GLN A 3 21.63 -3.71 -20.60
N TYR A 4 21.42 -2.51 -20.04
CA TYR A 4 20.95 -2.33 -18.67
C TYR A 4 19.60 -3.04 -18.43
N LEU A 5 18.69 -2.98 -19.41
CA LEU A 5 17.38 -3.64 -19.30
C LEU A 5 17.51 -5.16 -19.34
N ILE A 6 18.42 -5.68 -20.17
CA ILE A 6 18.74 -7.11 -20.20
C ILE A 6 19.32 -7.56 -18.85
N ASP A 7 20.30 -6.82 -18.33
CA ASP A 7 21.00 -7.19 -17.09
C ASP A 7 20.11 -7.09 -15.84
N THR A 8 19.10 -6.22 -15.88
CA THR A 8 18.17 -6.00 -14.75
C THR A 8 16.84 -6.71 -14.90
N GLU A 9 16.55 -7.32 -16.06
CA GLU A 9 15.27 -7.98 -16.39
C GLU A 9 14.83 -8.94 -15.29
N PHE A 10 15.70 -9.89 -14.94
CA PHE A 10 15.39 -10.91 -13.94
C PHE A 10 15.04 -10.27 -12.58
N ALA A 11 15.79 -9.25 -12.15
CA ALA A 11 15.55 -8.59 -10.88
C ALA A 11 14.22 -7.84 -10.87
N VAL A 12 13.94 -7.04 -11.91
CA VAL A 12 12.72 -6.24 -11.99
C VAL A 12 11.48 -7.13 -12.14
N GLN A 13 11.56 -8.19 -12.95
CA GLN A 13 10.47 -9.15 -13.12
C GLN A 13 10.11 -9.82 -11.78
N ASN A 14 11.10 -10.31 -11.03
CA ASN A 14 10.85 -10.91 -9.71
C ASN A 14 10.26 -9.90 -8.71
N LEU A 15 10.63 -8.61 -8.79
CA LEU A 15 10.02 -7.58 -7.94
C LEU A 15 8.54 -7.36 -8.28
N PHE A 16 8.16 -7.38 -9.56
CA PHE A 16 6.74 -7.31 -9.94
C PHE A 16 5.97 -8.53 -9.46
N GLU A 17 6.49 -9.74 -9.67
CA GLU A 17 5.87 -10.99 -9.20
C GLU A 17 5.70 -10.99 -7.68
N LEU A 18 6.73 -10.53 -6.95
CA LEU A 18 6.68 -10.40 -5.50
C LEU A 18 5.63 -9.36 -5.06
N ALA A 19 5.61 -8.17 -5.69
CA ALA A 19 4.60 -7.15 -5.39
C ALA A 19 3.18 -7.67 -5.60
N THR A 20 2.92 -8.35 -6.72
CA THR A 20 1.62 -8.96 -7.01
C THR A 20 1.23 -10.02 -5.97
N SER A 21 2.16 -10.88 -5.57
CA SER A 21 1.92 -11.89 -4.53
C SER A 21 1.55 -11.23 -3.19
N GLU A 22 2.29 -10.20 -2.78
CA GLU A 22 2.04 -9.44 -1.55
C GLU A 22 0.68 -8.73 -1.59
N GLU A 23 0.28 -8.18 -2.74
CA GLU A 23 -1.04 -7.57 -2.91
C GLU A 23 -2.18 -8.59 -2.80
N LEU A 24 -2.03 -9.77 -3.39
CA LEU A 24 -3.03 -10.83 -3.26
C LEU A 24 -3.19 -11.29 -1.80
N GLN A 25 -2.07 -11.40 -1.07
CA GLN A 25 -2.10 -11.71 0.36
C GLN A 25 -2.78 -10.58 1.16
N LEU A 26 -2.43 -9.33 0.87
CA LEU A 26 -3.05 -8.17 1.50
C LEU A 26 -4.57 -8.13 1.28
N GLN A 27 -5.03 -8.43 0.07
CA GLN A 27 -6.46 -8.53 -0.25
C GLN A 27 -7.15 -9.63 0.57
N ALA A 28 -6.54 -10.82 0.63
CA ALA A 28 -7.07 -11.94 1.40
C ALA A 28 -7.14 -11.63 2.91
N LEU A 29 -6.11 -10.99 3.47
CA LEU A 29 -6.09 -10.55 4.86
C LEU A 29 -7.15 -9.49 5.15
N THR A 30 -7.32 -8.53 4.25
CA THR A 30 -8.33 -7.46 4.38
C THR A 30 -9.75 -8.04 4.37
N GLU A 31 -10.02 -9.01 3.50
CA GLU A 31 -11.31 -9.70 3.48
C GLU A 31 -11.54 -10.52 4.74
N ASN A 32 -10.52 -11.22 5.25
CA ASN A 32 -10.59 -11.95 6.51
C ASN A 32 -10.88 -11.00 7.70
N LEU A 33 -10.17 -9.86 7.77
CA LEU A 33 -10.42 -8.83 8.79
C LEU A 33 -11.89 -8.36 8.74
N ARG A 34 -12.42 -8.07 7.55
CA ARG A 34 -13.81 -7.65 7.37
C ARG A 34 -14.81 -8.67 7.93
N LEU A 35 -14.57 -9.95 7.68
CA LEU A 35 -15.41 -11.04 8.19
C LEU A 35 -15.32 -11.14 9.73
N LYS A 36 -14.11 -11.04 10.28
CA LYS A 36 -13.85 -11.13 11.72
C LYS A 36 -14.41 -9.95 12.51
N GLU A 37 -14.33 -8.75 11.95
CA GLU A 37 -14.96 -7.57 12.55
C GLU A 37 -16.49 -7.68 12.55
N ALA A 38 -17.08 -8.30 11.51
CA ALA A 38 -18.52 -8.56 11.48
C ALA A 38 -18.94 -9.58 12.56
N GLU A 39 -18.18 -10.66 12.72
CA GLU A 39 -18.36 -11.66 13.78
C GLU A 39 -18.27 -11.02 15.18
N PHE A 40 -17.21 -10.23 15.40
CA PHE A 40 -17.01 -9.51 16.66
C PHE A 40 -18.19 -8.60 17.02
N ARG A 41 -18.72 -7.84 16.05
CA ARG A 41 -19.88 -6.96 16.29
C ARG A 41 -21.12 -7.73 16.75
N VAL A 42 -21.37 -8.91 16.19
CA VAL A 42 -22.52 -9.75 16.58
C VAL A 42 -22.38 -10.23 18.02
N HIS A 43 -21.22 -10.76 18.40
CA HIS A 43 -20.97 -11.23 19.77
C HIS A 43 -21.00 -10.09 20.79
N HIS A 44 -20.42 -8.93 20.44
CA HIS A 44 -20.42 -7.76 21.29
C HIS A 44 -21.84 -7.20 21.51
N TRP A 45 -22.66 -7.15 20.47
CA TRP A 45 -24.05 -6.73 20.59
C TRP A 45 -24.87 -7.70 21.44
N GLY A 46 -24.71 -9.01 21.26
CA GLY A 46 -25.38 -10.03 22.08
C GLY A 46 -25.03 -9.93 23.58
N PHE A 47 -23.78 -9.56 23.88
CA PHE A 47 -23.35 -9.25 25.25
C PHE A 47 -24.05 -7.99 25.79
N GLN A 48 -24.04 -6.89 25.04
CA GLN A 48 -24.59 -5.60 25.48
C GLN A 48 -26.12 -5.57 25.63
N THR A 49 -26.83 -6.42 24.87
CA THR A 49 -28.30 -6.48 24.83
C THR A 49 -28.88 -7.67 25.57
N SER A 50 -28.06 -8.40 26.34
CA SER A 50 -28.55 -9.42 27.25
C SER A 50 -29.38 -8.76 28.36
N ASP A 51 -30.68 -8.64 28.11
CA ASP A 51 -31.65 -7.93 28.93
C ASP A 51 -31.86 -8.65 30.28
N LEU A 52 -31.45 -8.01 31.38
CA LEU A 52 -31.74 -8.45 32.74
C LEU A 52 -32.97 -7.67 33.20
N ASN A 53 -34.16 -8.23 33.00
CA ASN A 53 -35.41 -7.68 33.51
C ASN A 53 -35.62 -8.16 34.96
N ASP A 54 -36.10 -7.29 35.85
CA ASP A 54 -36.18 -7.57 37.30
C ASP A 54 -37.21 -8.67 37.68
N ASP A 55 -38.10 -9.06 36.76
CA ASP A 55 -39.16 -10.06 36.98
C ASP A 55 -38.73 -11.52 36.69
N PHE A 56 -37.43 -11.78 36.45
CA PHE A 56 -36.95 -13.12 36.07
C PHE A 56 -36.60 -14.00 37.28
N SER A 57 -36.91 -15.30 37.17
CA SER A 57 -36.47 -16.31 38.14
C SER A 57 -34.95 -16.44 38.20
N ASP A 58 -34.39 -16.80 39.36
CA ASP A 58 -32.94 -17.03 39.56
C ASP A 58 -32.30 -17.95 38.51
N ALA A 59 -33.03 -18.99 38.07
CA ALA A 59 -32.56 -19.91 37.02
C ALA A 59 -32.37 -19.22 35.66
N TYR A 60 -33.23 -18.26 35.33
CA TYR A 60 -33.13 -17.47 34.10
C TYR A 60 -31.96 -16.50 34.17
N VAL A 61 -31.75 -15.87 35.34
CA VAL A 61 -30.61 -14.98 35.61
C VAL A 61 -29.28 -15.74 35.47
N MET A 62 -29.17 -16.95 36.03
CA MET A 62 -27.96 -17.79 35.86
C MET A 62 -27.67 -18.16 34.40
N VAL A 63 -28.70 -18.49 33.62
CA VAL A 63 -28.54 -18.79 32.18
C VAL A 63 -28.12 -17.55 31.40
N ALA A 64 -28.69 -16.37 31.72
CA ALA A 64 -28.30 -15.10 31.11
C ALA A 64 -26.84 -14.76 31.40
N PHE A 65 -26.38 -14.92 32.66
CA PHE A 65 -24.97 -14.75 33.02
C PHE A 65 -24.04 -15.73 32.28
N GLY A 66 -24.43 -17.00 32.15
CA GLY A 66 -23.66 -17.98 31.37
C GLY A 66 -23.51 -17.57 29.89
N ARG A 67 -24.58 -17.08 29.27
CA ARG A 67 -24.57 -16.57 27.88
C ARG A 67 -23.70 -15.32 27.75
N ALA A 68 -23.80 -14.38 28.68
CA ALA A 68 -22.99 -13.17 28.71
C ALA A 68 -21.50 -13.50 28.88
N ALA A 69 -21.15 -14.43 29.77
CA ALA A 69 -19.77 -14.87 29.96
C ALA A 69 -19.18 -15.51 28.70
N MET A 70 -19.93 -16.40 28.03
CA MET A 70 -19.50 -17.00 26.75
C MET A 70 -19.33 -15.95 25.65
N ALA A 71 -20.30 -15.03 25.51
CA ALA A 71 -20.22 -13.94 24.53
C ALA A 71 -19.02 -13.01 24.79
N SER A 72 -18.71 -12.72 26.06
CA SER A 72 -17.55 -11.93 26.45
C SER A 72 -16.23 -12.64 26.14
N GLN A 73 -16.11 -13.94 26.44
CA GLN A 73 -14.92 -14.72 26.13
C GLN A 73 -14.66 -14.76 24.61
N GLU A 74 -15.72 -14.96 23.82
CA GLU A 74 -15.62 -15.02 22.37
C GLU A 74 -15.30 -13.66 21.75
N ALA A 75 -15.88 -12.58 22.27
CA ALA A 75 -15.53 -11.23 21.85
C ALA A 75 -14.06 -10.90 22.12
N GLU A 76 -13.49 -11.33 23.26
CA GLU A 76 -12.07 -11.11 23.56
C GLU A 76 -11.17 -11.91 22.61
N ARG A 77 -11.52 -13.17 22.33
CA ARG A 77 -10.82 -14.02 21.36
C ARG A 77 -10.78 -13.37 19.97
N LEU A 78 -11.93 -12.91 19.49
CA LEU A 78 -12.06 -12.23 18.19
C LEU A 78 -11.32 -10.89 18.16
N ARG A 79 -11.29 -10.14 19.26
CA ARG A 79 -10.50 -8.91 19.36
C ARG A 79 -9.00 -9.20 19.14
N GLY A 80 -8.48 -10.27 19.73
CA GLY A 80 -7.10 -10.71 19.53
C GLY A 80 -6.78 -11.09 18.08
N GLU A 81 -7.71 -11.79 17.40
CA GLU A 81 -7.58 -12.14 15.98
C GLU A 81 -7.59 -10.88 15.09
N VAL A 82 -8.51 -9.94 15.34
CA VAL A 82 -8.60 -8.66 14.64
C VAL A 82 -7.30 -7.87 14.76
N ALA A 83 -6.74 -7.74 15.97
CA ALA A 83 -5.49 -7.02 16.19
C ALA A 83 -4.32 -7.68 15.44
N THR A 84 -4.27 -9.01 15.41
CA THR A 84 -3.25 -9.78 14.69
C THR A 84 -3.35 -9.56 13.18
N LEU A 85 -4.58 -9.60 12.63
CA LEU A 85 -4.83 -9.34 11.21
C LEU A 85 -4.48 -7.91 10.83
N GLN A 86 -4.84 -6.91 11.64
CA GLN A 86 -4.49 -5.52 11.40
C GLN A 86 -2.97 -5.29 11.37
N ALA A 87 -2.23 -5.91 12.29
CA ALA A 87 -0.77 -5.84 12.29
C ALA A 87 -0.17 -6.46 11.03
N SER A 88 -0.66 -7.64 10.62
CA SER A 88 -0.22 -8.32 9.40
C SER A 88 -0.52 -7.49 8.14
N ILE A 89 -1.73 -6.92 8.04
CA ILE A 89 -2.12 -5.99 6.96
C ILE A 89 -1.13 -4.82 6.86
N GLY A 90 -0.80 -4.19 8.00
CA GLY A 90 0.19 -3.11 8.03
C GLY A 90 1.56 -3.56 7.50
N THR A 91 2.04 -4.73 7.93
CA THR A 91 3.31 -5.30 7.44
C THR A 91 3.30 -5.52 5.92
N HIS A 92 2.25 -6.15 5.39
CA HIS A 92 2.13 -6.39 3.94
C HIS A 92 1.99 -5.09 3.14
N GLN A 93 1.27 -4.09 3.65
CA GLN A 93 1.20 -2.76 3.04
C GLN A 93 2.59 -2.11 2.94
N HIS A 94 3.39 -2.18 4.02
CA HIS A 94 4.76 -1.68 3.99
C HIS A 94 5.64 -2.46 3.02
N ALA A 95 5.50 -3.80 2.96
CA ALA A 95 6.24 -4.63 2.02
C ALA A 95 5.96 -4.25 0.57
N VAL A 96 4.69 -4.11 0.17
CA VAL A 96 4.29 -3.68 -1.18
C VAL A 96 4.92 -2.33 -1.54
N GLN A 97 4.87 -1.36 -0.62
CA GLN A 97 5.47 -0.04 -0.84
C GLN A 97 6.99 -0.10 -0.99
N ALA A 98 7.67 -0.92 -0.19
CA ALA A 98 9.12 -1.11 -0.28
C ALA A 98 9.54 -1.76 -1.60
N ILE A 99 8.80 -2.78 -2.05
CA ILE A 99 9.04 -3.46 -3.33
C ILE A 99 8.83 -2.49 -4.49
N ALA A 100 7.73 -1.73 -4.49
CA ALA A 100 7.48 -0.69 -5.49
C ALA A 100 8.59 0.37 -5.50
N GLY A 101 9.09 0.75 -4.31
CA GLY A 101 10.24 1.66 -4.17
C GLY A 101 11.52 1.10 -4.78
N ALA A 102 11.76 -0.21 -4.65
CA ALA A 102 12.89 -0.89 -5.29
C ALA A 102 12.79 -0.89 -6.82
N ILE A 103 11.60 -1.06 -7.39
CA ILE A 103 11.37 -0.95 -8.85
C ILE A 103 11.70 0.47 -9.33
N LEU A 104 11.20 1.51 -8.64
CA LEU A 104 11.51 2.91 -8.94
C LEU A 104 13.01 3.23 -8.78
N GLN A 105 13.66 2.62 -7.78
CA GLN A 105 15.10 2.73 -7.57
C GLN A 105 15.86 2.21 -8.79
N ILE A 106 15.54 1.01 -9.28
CA ILE A 106 16.20 0.44 -10.47
C ILE A 106 15.97 1.35 -11.68
N ALA A 107 14.72 1.75 -11.96
CA ALA A 107 14.43 2.70 -13.04
C ALA A 107 15.30 3.98 -12.97
N LYS A 108 15.35 4.63 -11.81
CA LYS A 108 16.15 5.85 -11.62
C LYS A 108 17.64 5.59 -11.82
N GLN A 109 18.16 4.44 -11.38
CA GLN A 109 19.57 4.08 -11.57
C GLN A 109 19.90 3.88 -13.04
N GLY A 110 19.03 3.25 -13.83
CA GLY A 110 19.18 3.17 -15.28
C GLY A 110 19.35 4.56 -15.89
N ILE A 111 18.45 5.49 -15.59
CA ILE A 111 18.54 6.87 -16.08
C ILE A 111 19.86 7.54 -15.63
N SER A 112 20.25 7.36 -14.38
CA SER A 112 21.45 7.98 -13.83
C SER A 112 22.74 7.43 -14.44
N LEU A 113 22.79 6.14 -14.77
CA LEU A 113 23.96 5.48 -15.33
C LEU A 113 24.33 6.04 -16.71
N PHE A 114 23.33 6.30 -17.56
CA PHE A 114 23.56 6.79 -18.93
C PHE A 114 23.68 8.30 -19.05
N TYR A 115 22.93 9.05 -18.22
CA TYR A 115 22.83 10.50 -18.38
C TYR A 115 23.49 11.30 -17.24
N GLY A 116 23.83 10.67 -16.12
CA GLY A 116 24.40 11.31 -14.93
C GLY A 116 23.41 12.17 -14.13
N SER A 117 22.51 12.90 -14.81
CA SER A 117 21.48 13.73 -14.20
C SER A 117 20.11 13.53 -14.87
N ARG A 118 19.06 14.00 -14.19
CA ARG A 118 17.68 13.95 -14.69
C ARG A 118 17.51 14.83 -15.92
N GLU A 119 18.09 16.03 -15.90
CA GLU A 119 17.91 17.04 -16.95
C GLU A 119 18.49 16.59 -18.29
N ALA A 120 19.52 15.74 -18.27
CA ALA A 120 20.15 15.19 -19.46
C ALA A 120 19.39 14.02 -20.08
N ALA A 121 18.48 13.37 -19.33
CA ALA A 121 17.71 12.24 -19.82
C ALA A 121 16.48 12.68 -20.63
N PRO A 122 16.06 11.91 -21.65
CA PRO A 122 14.83 12.16 -22.39
C PRO A 122 13.62 12.12 -21.44
N THR A 123 12.58 12.87 -21.77
CA THR A 123 11.39 13.02 -20.90
C THR A 123 10.53 11.76 -20.82
N GLY A 124 10.58 10.90 -21.84
CA GLY A 124 9.65 9.78 -22.00
C GLY A 124 8.25 10.26 -22.41
N ARG A 125 7.25 9.37 -22.29
CA ARG A 125 5.84 9.73 -22.50
C ARG A 125 5.35 10.68 -21.40
N MET A 126 4.21 11.31 -21.66
CA MET A 126 3.53 12.16 -20.70
C MET A 126 2.50 11.35 -19.91
N LEU A 127 2.50 11.51 -18.59
CA LEU A 127 1.45 11.10 -17.67
C LEU A 127 0.68 12.35 -17.24
N GLY A 128 -0.47 12.59 -17.88
CA GLY A 128 -1.14 13.89 -17.78
C GLY A 128 -0.21 14.99 -18.30
N SER A 129 0.12 15.97 -17.45
CA SER A 129 1.09 17.02 -17.80
C SER A 129 2.52 16.74 -17.33
N LEU A 130 2.79 15.58 -16.72
CA LEU A 130 4.10 15.25 -16.15
C LEU A 130 4.88 14.27 -17.03
N PRO A 131 6.17 14.51 -17.33
CA PRO A 131 6.97 13.53 -18.05
C PRO A 131 7.31 12.34 -17.14
N VAL A 132 7.21 11.12 -17.66
CA VAL A 132 7.45 9.88 -16.89
C VAL A 132 8.84 9.87 -16.25
N ARG A 133 9.86 10.42 -16.91
CA ARG A 133 11.19 10.63 -16.31
C ARG A 133 11.13 11.32 -14.95
N ASP A 134 10.38 12.41 -14.86
CA ASP A 134 10.30 13.21 -13.64
C ASP A 134 9.49 12.48 -12.57
N VAL A 135 8.43 11.77 -12.97
CA VAL A 135 7.63 10.92 -12.08
C VAL A 135 8.51 9.86 -11.45
N ILE A 136 9.25 9.08 -12.24
CA ILE A 136 10.19 8.06 -11.73
C ILE A 136 11.17 8.67 -10.74
N TRP A 137 11.80 9.78 -11.12
CA TRP A 137 12.88 10.38 -10.35
C TRP A 137 12.39 10.91 -8.99
N GLN A 138 11.31 11.70 -9.00
CA GLN A 138 10.81 12.31 -7.77
C GLN A 138 10.01 11.34 -6.91
N ALA A 139 9.30 10.39 -7.50
CA ALA A 139 8.65 9.31 -6.75
C ALA A 139 9.68 8.43 -6.02
N ARG A 140 10.81 8.11 -6.67
CA ARG A 140 11.92 7.43 -6.00
C ARG A 140 12.43 8.23 -4.81
N ASN A 141 12.61 9.55 -4.96
CA ASN A 141 13.08 10.41 -3.87
C ASN A 141 12.06 10.44 -2.72
N GLN A 142 10.78 10.54 -3.03
CA GLN A 142 9.71 10.45 -2.04
C GLN A 142 9.74 9.11 -1.30
N SER A 143 9.83 8.00 -2.03
CA SER A 143 9.87 6.66 -1.46
C SER A 143 11.09 6.40 -0.58
N MET A 144 12.23 7.04 -0.87
CA MET A 144 13.44 6.87 -0.06
C MET A 144 13.42 7.71 1.22
N HIS A 145 12.80 8.90 1.17
CA HIS A 145 12.81 9.90 2.25
C HIS A 145 11.45 10.07 2.91
N TYR A 146 10.52 9.11 2.74
CA TYR A 146 9.14 9.29 3.18
C TYR A 146 9.04 9.54 4.68
N GLU A 147 9.90 8.91 5.49
CA GLU A 147 9.92 9.02 6.96
C GLU A 147 10.31 10.41 7.47
N GLU A 148 11.01 11.21 6.66
CA GLU A 148 11.47 12.54 7.06
C GLU A 148 10.32 13.56 7.05
N GLY A 149 9.28 13.32 6.26
CA GLY A 149 8.12 14.21 6.11
C GLY A 149 8.41 15.58 5.46
N ALA A 150 9.68 15.94 5.25
CA ALA A 150 10.13 17.20 4.66
C ALA A 150 10.77 16.95 3.30
N PHE A 151 9.98 17.05 2.23
CA PHE A 151 10.48 16.83 0.87
C PHE A 151 10.99 18.12 0.22
N GLY A 152 11.98 17.99 -0.65
CA GLY A 152 12.44 19.09 -1.49
C GLY A 152 11.35 19.58 -2.45
N LYS A 153 11.43 20.86 -2.83
CA LYS A 153 10.46 21.51 -3.74
C LYS A 153 10.10 20.69 -5.00
N PRO A 154 11.04 20.04 -5.71
CA PRO A 154 10.70 19.23 -6.88
C PRO A 154 9.76 18.06 -6.60
N VAL A 155 9.88 17.42 -5.43
CA VAL A 155 9.00 16.34 -5.01
C VAL A 155 7.62 16.90 -4.68
N CYS A 156 7.56 17.98 -3.89
CA CYS A 156 6.30 18.63 -3.53
C CYS A 156 5.53 19.12 -4.77
N ASP A 157 6.22 19.78 -5.71
CA ASP A 157 5.61 20.30 -6.94
C ASP A 157 5.05 19.14 -7.80
N LEU A 158 5.80 18.04 -7.91
CA LEU A 158 5.36 16.86 -8.67
C LEU A 158 4.14 16.19 -8.02
N PHE A 159 4.16 15.94 -6.71
CA PHE A 159 3.05 15.27 -6.03
C PHE A 159 1.80 16.17 -5.92
N THR A 160 1.97 17.49 -5.81
CA THR A 160 0.85 18.44 -5.92
C THR A 160 0.18 18.32 -7.29
N LYS A 161 0.97 18.17 -8.35
CA LYS A 161 0.45 18.03 -9.71
C LYS A 161 -0.21 16.67 -9.94
N LEU A 162 0.37 15.59 -9.40
CA LEU A 162 -0.28 14.27 -9.40
C LEU A 162 -1.59 14.28 -8.62
N GLU A 163 -1.64 14.95 -7.47
CA GLU A 163 -2.88 15.07 -6.69
C GLU A 163 -3.99 15.76 -7.49
N GLN A 164 -3.66 16.84 -8.19
CA GLN A 164 -4.60 17.57 -9.04
C GLN A 164 -5.10 16.76 -10.23
N GLU A 165 -4.24 15.94 -10.83
CA GLU A 165 -4.55 15.24 -12.09
C GLU A 165 -5.06 13.81 -11.90
N GLN A 166 -4.65 13.15 -10.81
CA GLN A 166 -4.83 11.70 -10.60
C GLN A 166 -5.56 11.38 -9.28
N GLY A 167 -5.69 12.35 -8.37
CA GLY A 167 -6.54 12.24 -7.18
C GLY A 167 -5.81 12.32 -5.83
N PRO A 168 -6.59 12.33 -4.72
CA PRO A 168 -6.09 12.65 -3.37
C PRO A 168 -5.08 11.64 -2.80
N GLN A 169 -4.99 10.43 -3.35
CA GLN A 169 -4.04 9.41 -2.92
C GLN A 169 -2.57 9.86 -3.05
N PHE A 170 -2.29 10.84 -3.92
CA PHE A 170 -0.96 11.45 -4.09
C PHE A 170 -0.70 12.63 -3.16
N SER A 171 -1.66 13.04 -2.34
CA SER A 171 -1.49 14.17 -1.43
C SER A 171 -0.45 13.87 -0.36
N LEU A 172 0.67 14.60 -0.37
CA LEU A 172 1.67 14.51 0.70
C LEU A 172 1.19 15.17 2.00
N VAL A 173 0.15 16.01 1.92
CA VAL A 173 -0.46 16.67 3.08
C VAL A 173 -1.46 15.75 3.79
N ASN A 174 -2.33 15.08 3.03
CA ASN A 174 -3.30 14.14 3.62
C ASN A 174 -2.64 12.83 4.06
N HIS A 175 -1.44 12.56 3.54
CA HIS A 175 -0.73 11.32 3.79
C HIS A 175 0.75 11.58 4.15
N PRO A 176 0.97 12.34 5.24
CA PRO A 176 2.31 12.68 5.66
C PRO A 176 3.01 11.41 6.10
N VAL A 177 4.32 11.32 5.82
CA VAL A 177 5.15 10.21 6.28
C VAL A 177 4.69 8.84 5.74
N GLN A 178 3.99 8.81 4.60
CA GLN A 178 3.60 7.58 3.92
C GLN A 178 4.35 7.42 2.59
N ASN A 179 4.90 6.24 2.36
CA ASN A 179 5.47 5.90 1.05
C ASN A 179 4.35 5.82 -0.01
N ARG A 180 4.58 6.44 -1.18
CA ARG A 180 3.65 6.47 -2.31
C ARG A 180 4.11 5.67 -3.53
N ALA A 181 5.19 4.90 -3.41
CA ALA A 181 5.78 4.16 -4.51
C ALA A 181 4.76 3.28 -5.24
N LYS A 182 3.90 2.55 -4.52
CA LYS A 182 2.90 1.68 -5.16
C LYS A 182 1.89 2.45 -5.98
N GLN A 183 1.36 3.55 -5.43
CA GLN A 183 0.43 4.43 -6.16
C GLN A 183 1.10 4.99 -7.43
N ILE A 184 2.41 5.24 -7.38
CA ILE A 184 3.17 5.67 -8.55
C ILE A 184 3.28 4.57 -9.60
N ILE A 185 3.64 3.34 -9.20
CA ILE A 185 3.67 2.17 -10.09
C ILE A 185 2.32 1.97 -10.78
N ASP A 186 1.23 2.10 -10.04
CA ASP A 186 -0.15 1.97 -10.56
C ASP A 186 -0.47 3.05 -11.59
N VAL A 187 -0.14 4.32 -11.33
CA VAL A 187 -0.44 5.40 -12.26
C VAL A 187 0.50 5.42 -13.48
N LEU A 188 1.71 4.88 -13.34
CA LEU A 188 2.57 4.56 -14.47
C LEU A 188 1.98 3.42 -15.32
N GLY A 189 1.05 2.63 -14.79
CA GLY A 189 0.53 1.44 -15.47
C GLY A 189 1.58 0.33 -15.58
N TRP A 190 2.52 0.29 -14.63
CA TRP A 190 3.55 -0.74 -14.56
C TRP A 190 3.01 -1.95 -13.80
N SER A 191 2.18 -2.76 -14.45
CA SER A 191 1.68 -4.01 -13.87
C SER A 191 2.66 -5.18 -14.02
N ASP A 192 3.57 -5.10 -14.97
CA ASP A 192 4.58 -6.13 -15.24
C ASP A 192 5.88 -5.53 -15.80
N TYR A 193 6.88 -6.40 -16.01
CA TYR A 193 8.15 -6.01 -16.62
C TYR A 193 7.98 -5.45 -18.04
N GLY A 194 7.00 -5.91 -18.80
CA GLY A 194 6.76 -5.45 -20.16
C GLY A 194 6.35 -3.97 -20.20
N ASN A 195 5.44 -3.54 -19.34
CA ASN A 195 5.03 -2.14 -19.23
C ASN A 195 6.18 -1.24 -18.75
N TYR A 196 6.91 -1.71 -17.74
CA TYR A 196 8.13 -1.06 -17.27
C TYR A 196 9.15 -0.87 -18.41
N MET A 197 9.41 -1.95 -19.15
CA MET A 197 10.39 -1.98 -20.22
C MET A 197 10.04 -1.00 -21.34
N GLN A 198 8.75 -0.87 -21.70
CA GLN A 198 8.32 0.09 -22.73
C GLN A 198 8.70 1.53 -22.39
N ASP A 199 8.47 1.95 -21.15
CA ASP A 199 8.86 3.30 -20.72
C ASP A 199 10.38 3.43 -20.65
N MET A 200 11.06 2.43 -20.07
CA MET A 200 12.50 2.50 -19.90
C MET A 200 13.29 2.42 -21.22
N GLN A 201 12.78 1.74 -22.25
CA GLN A 201 13.39 1.71 -23.58
C GLN A 201 13.36 3.08 -24.27
N VAL A 202 12.36 3.91 -23.97
CA VAL A 202 12.32 5.30 -24.46
C VAL A 202 13.27 6.19 -23.65
N LEU A 203 13.46 5.85 -22.37
CA LEU A 203 14.26 6.65 -21.45
C LEU A 203 15.76 6.36 -21.52
N LEU A 204 16.17 5.22 -22.08
CA LEU A 204 17.55 4.77 -22.15
C LEU A 204 18.01 4.67 -23.62
N PRO A 205 19.30 4.94 -23.92
CA PRO A 205 19.81 4.95 -25.29
C PRO A 205 19.95 3.56 -25.93
#